data_AF-A0A9J5WW22-F1
#
_entry.id   AF-A0A9J5WW22-F1
#
_cell.length_a   1.000
_cell.length_b   1.000
_cell.length_c   1.000
_cell.angle_alpha   90.00
_cell.angle_beta   90.00
_cell.angle_gamma   90.00
#
_symmetry.space_group_name_H-M   'P 1'
#
loop_
_entity.id
_entity.type
_entity.pdbx_description
1 polymer ?
#
loop_
_entity_poly.entity_id
_entity_poly.type
_entity_poly.pdbx_seq_one_letter_code
_entity_poly.pdbx_strand_id
1 'polypeptide(L)' 'MTSPMIQRDIGITYKIETIKVILEELNGDYFFLLVDESFDISRKEQMVIILWYIDRMKFVMERLIDIVHVQDTSAYP' A
#
# COMPACT_ATOMS: atom_id res chain seq x y z
N MET A 1 19.25 18.33 -10.48
CA MET A 1 18.32 18.87 -9.47
C MET A 1 16.93 18.80 -10.05
N THR A 2 16.15 17.81 -9.65
CA THR A 2 14.73 17.68 -10.01
C THR A 2 13.91 18.61 -9.13
N SER A 3 12.92 19.28 -9.71
CA SER A 3 12.02 20.18 -8.97
C SER A 3 11.23 19.38 -7.93
N PRO A 4 11.23 19.76 -6.62
CA PRO A 4 10.51 19.04 -5.58
C PRO A 4 9.01 18.85 -5.86
N MET A 5 8.37 19.84 -6.50
CA MET A 5 6.96 19.74 -6.87
C MET A 5 6.73 18.68 -7.95
N ILE A 6 7.60 18.63 -8.97
CA ILE A 6 7.50 17.66 -10.06
C ILE A 6 7.66 16.23 -9.51
N GLN A 7 8.61 16.01 -8.58
CA GLN A 7 8.79 14.70 -7.96
C GLN A 7 7.57 14.26 -7.15
N ARG A 8 6.97 15.18 -6.40
CA ARG A 8 5.76 14.92 -5.62
C ARG A 8 4.59 14.54 -6.54
N ASP A 9 4.37 15.30 -7.60
CA ASP A 9 3.26 15.06 -8.53
C ASP A 9 3.42 13.73 -9.27
N ILE A 10 4.65 13.38 -9.68
CA ILE A 10 4.97 12.08 -10.26
C ILE A 10 4.67 10.95 -9.25
N GLY A 11 5.11 11.10 -7.99
CA GLY A 11 4.86 10.10 -6.95
C GLY A 11 3.38 9.88 -6.66
N ILE A 12 2.60 10.96 -6.55
CA ILE A 12 1.14 10.90 -6.33
C ILE A 12 0.45 10.25 -7.54
N THR A 13 0.78 10.69 -8.75
CA THR A 13 0.18 10.16 -9.99
C THR A 13 0.47 8.67 -10.13
N TYR A 14 1.72 8.25 -9.89
CA TYR A 14 2.11 6.85 -9.91
C TYR A 14 1.29 6.01 -8.93
N LYS A 15 1.17 6.43 -7.67
CA LYS A 15 0.39 5.72 -6.65
C LYS A 15 -1.08 5.58 -7.04
N ILE A 16 -1.70 6.66 -7.52
CA ILE A 16 -3.09 6.65 -7.98
C ILE A 16 -3.27 5.66 -9.13
N GLU A 17 -2.40 5.70 -10.13
CA GLU A 17 -2.53 4.86 -11.32
C GLU A 17 -2.30 3.38 -10.99
N THR A 18 -1.33 3.06 -10.13
CA THR A 18 -1.13 1.70 -9.63
C THR A 18 -2.37 1.16 -8.92
N ILE A 19 -2.98 1.96 -8.03
CA ILE A 19 -4.20 1.53 -7.30
C ILE A 19 -5.36 1.31 -8.28
N LYS A 20 -5.55 2.18 -9.27
CA LYS A 20 -6.60 1.99 -10.30
C LYS A 20 -6.44 0.66 -11.03
N VAL A 21 -5.23 0.34 -11.49
CA VAL A 21 -4.97 -0.94 -12.19
C VAL A 21 -5.32 -2.13 -11.30
N ILE A 22 -4.96 -2.08 -10.02
CA ILE A 22 -5.32 -3.14 -9.06
C ILE A 22 -6.84 -3.25 -8.89
N LEU A 23 -7.56 -2.13 -8.81
CA LEU A 23 -9.02 -2.12 -8.69
C LEU A 23 -9.72 -2.62 -9.96
N GLU A 24 -9.17 -2.32 -11.14
CA GLU A 24 -9.66 -2.85 -12.42
C GLU A 24 -9.43 -4.36 -12.55
N GLU A 25 -8.28 -4.87 -12.08
CA GLU A 25 -8.01 -6.31 -12.00
C GLU A 25 -9.01 -7.01 -11.07
N LEU A 26 -9.27 -6.42 -9.91
CA LEU A 26 -10.23 -6.88 -8.91
C LEU A 26 -11.68 -6.86 -9.42
N ASN A 27 -12.01 -5.97 -10.37
CA ASN A 27 -13.29 -5.98 -11.09
C ASN A 27 -14.54 -5.91 -10.19
N GLY A 28 -14.43 -5.27 -9.03
CA GLY A 28 -15.51 -5.19 -8.03
C GLY A 28 -15.80 -6.47 -7.25
N ASP A 29 -14.97 -7.51 -7.38
CA ASP A 29 -15.08 -8.74 -6.60
C ASP A 29 -14.63 -8.56 -5.14
N TYR A 30 -14.82 -9.60 -4.33
CA TYR A 30 -14.41 -9.61 -2.93
C TYR A 30 -12.89 -9.57 -2.77
N PHE A 31 -12.45 -8.88 -1.72
CA PHE A 31 -11.06 -8.78 -1.32
C PHE A 31 -10.92 -8.81 0.20
N PHE A 32 -9.71 -9.09 0.65
CA PHE A 32 -9.26 -8.92 2.03
C PHE A 32 -8.23 -7.79 2.06
N LEU A 33 -8.33 -6.96 3.09
CA LEU A 33 -7.32 -5.95 3.40
C LEU A 33 -6.60 -6.41 4.66
N LEU A 34 -5.31 -6.70 4.54
CA LEU A 34 -4.45 -7.07 5.64
C LEU A 34 -3.64 -5.84 6.04
N VAL A 35 -3.68 -5.52 7.32
CA VAL A 35 -2.87 -4.45 7.91
C VAL A 35 -2.05 -5.09 9.01
N ASP A 36 -0.73 -5.03 8.87
CA ASP A 36 0.20 -5.65 9.82
C ASP A 36 1.22 -4.63 10.33
N GLU A 37 1.65 -4.83 11.58
CA GLU A 37 2.71 -4.04 12.19
C GLU A 37 4.07 -4.56 11.72
N SER A 38 4.91 -3.66 11.26
CA SER A 38 6.24 -3.94 10.76
C SER A 38 7.22 -2.87 11.24
N PHE A 39 8.49 -3.03 10.90
CA PHE A 39 9.52 -2.05 11.21
C PHE A 39 10.51 -1.93 10.07
N ASP A 40 11.01 -0.72 9.84
CA ASP A 40 12.06 -0.50 8.85
C ASP A 40 13.46 -0.86 9.38
N ILE A 41 14.46 -0.71 8.52
CA ILE A 41 15.88 -0.94 8.86
C ILE A 41 16.37 -0.08 10.04
N SER A 42 15.68 1.02 10.35
CA SER A 42 15.97 1.90 11.48
C SER A 42 15.17 1.54 12.74
N ARG A 43 14.44 0.41 12.73
CA ARG A 43 13.56 -0.09 13.80
C ARG A 43 12.42 0.86 14.15
N LYS A 44 12.01 1.70 13.22
CA LYS A 44 10.81 2.50 13.43
C LYS A 44 9.59 1.73 12.96
N GLU A 45 8.54 1.78 13.76
CA GLU A 45 7.28 1.13 13.49
C GLU A 45 6.62 1.68 12.22
N GLN A 46 6.05 0.75 11.45
CA GLN A 46 5.33 1.00 10.23
C GLN A 46 4.14 0.05 10.15
N MET A 47 3.13 0.42 9.37
CA MET A 47 2.02 -0.45 9.03
C MET A 47 2.10 -0.81 7.56
N VAL A 48 2.09 -2.10 7.27
CA VAL A 48 2.08 -2.63 5.91
C VAL A 48 0.63 -2.93 5.55
N ILE A 49 0.17 -2.36 4.44
CA ILE A 49 -1.19 -2.55 3.94
C ILE A 49 -1.13 -3.43 2.70
N ILE A 50 -1.71 -4.62 2.78
CA ILE A 50 -1.73 -5.63 1.72
C ILE A 50 -3.17 -5.88 1.28
N LEU A 51 -3.38 -5.96 -0.03
CA LEU A 51 -4.63 -6.37 -0.64
C LEU A 51 -4.53 -7.82 -1.13
N TRP A 52 -5.47 -8.66 -0.70
CA TRP A 52 -5.64 -10.04 -1.14
C TRP A 52 -6.95 -10.21 -1.91
N TYR A 53 -6.90 -10.70 -3.13
CA TYR A 53 -8.11 -10.96 -3.95
C TYR A 53 -7.89 -12.16 -4.86
N ILE A 54 -8.99 -12.66 -5.44
CA ILE A 54 -8.93 -13.66 -6.50
C ILE A 54 -9.04 -12.94 -7.84
N ASP A 55 -8.08 -13.16 -8.74
CA ASP A 55 -8.13 -12.55 -10.06
C ASP A 55 -9.11 -13.27 -11.02
N ARG A 56 -9.20 -12.73 -12.24
CA ARG A 56 -10.04 -13.28 -13.30
C ARG A 56 -9.61 -14.68 -13.74
N MET A 57 -8.35 -15.04 -13.54
CA MET A 57 -7.78 -16.36 -13.82
C MET A 57 -7.93 -17.32 -12.63
N LYS A 58 -8.59 -16.90 -11.55
CA LYS A 58 -8.81 -17.65 -10.30
C LYS A 58 -7.54 -17.92 -9.49
N PHE A 59 -6.52 -17.06 -9.63
CA PHE A 59 -5.35 -17.07 -8.76
C PHE A 59 -5.54 -16.13 -7.57
N VAL A 60 -4.95 -16.52 -6.43
CA VAL A 60 -4.82 -15.64 -5.27
C VAL A 60 -3.74 -14.61 -5.60
N MET A 61 -4.12 -13.33 -5.56
CA MET A 61 -3.24 -12.20 -5.78
C MET A 61 -2.97 -11.49 -4.46
N GLU A 62 -1.70 -11.18 -4.24
CA GLU A 62 -1.23 -10.35 -3.14
C GLU A 62 -0.60 -9.07 -3.69
N ARG A 63 -1.10 -7.90 -3.27
CA ARG A 63 -0.60 -6.59 -3.70
C ARG A 63 -0.31 -5.71 -2.48
N LEU A 64 0.94 -5.27 -2.35
CA LEU A 64 1.30 -4.21 -1.41
C LEU A 64 0.70 -2.88 -1.87
N ILE A 65 -0.13 -2.25 -1.04
CA ILE A 65 -0.82 -0.99 -1.36
C ILE A 65 -0.07 0.19 -0.78
N ASP A 66 0.41 0.06 0.45
CA ASP A 66 1.12 1.14 1.13
C ASP A 66 1.97 0.64 2.29
N ILE A 67 2.97 1.44 2.65
CA ILE A 67 3.70 1.32 3.89
C ILE A 67 3.58 2.66 4.60
N VAL A 68 2.86 2.66 5.72
CA VAL A 68 2.54 3.87 6.46
C VAL A 68 3.45 3.95 7.67
N HIS A 69 4.20 5.05 7.79
CA HIS A 69 4.98 5.31 8.99
C HIS A 69 4.05 5.71 10.13
N VAL A 70 4.14 5.02 11.26
CA VAL A 70 3.37 5.36 12.46
C VAL A 70 4.25 6.24 13.33
N GLN A 71 3.85 7.50 13.52
CA GLN A 71 4.49 8.38 14.50
C GLN A 71 3.91 8.07 15.87
N ASP A 72 4.70 7.42 16.72
CA ASP A 72 4.39 7.08 18.12
C ASP A 72 3.06 6.32 18.30
N THR A 73 3.12 4.99 18.33
CA THR A 73 2.13 4.24 19.08
C THR A 73 2.36 4.56 20.56
N SER A 74 1.44 5.26 21.20
CA SER A 74 1.41 5.29 22.66
C SER A 74 1.02 3.89 23.13
N ALA A 75 1.97 2.96 23.19
CA ALA A 75 1.83 1.73 23.93
C ALA A 75 1.60 2.16 25.39
N TYR A 76 0.36 2.03 25.87
CA TYR A 76 0.12 2.18 27.30
C TYR A 76 0.89 1.07 28.02
N PRO A 77 1.65 1.41 29.09
CA PRO A 77 2.50 0.47 29.82
C PRO A 77 1.71 -0.63 30.53
#